data_AF-A0A0F9DTS0-F1
#
_entry.id   AF-A0A0F9DTS0-F1
#
_cell.length_a   1.000
_cell.length_b   1.000
_cell.length_c   1.000
_cell.angle_alpha   90.00
_cell.angle_beta   90.00
_cell.angle_gamma   90.00
#
_symmetry.space_group_name_H-M   'P 1'
#
loop_
_entity.id
_entity.type
_entity.pdbx_description
1 polymer ?
#
loop_
_entity_poly.entity_id
_entity_poly.type
_entity_poly.pdbx_seq_one_letter_code
_entity_poly.pdbx_strand_id
1 'polypeptide(L)'
;GADHRQARSASVQELLFGDGAAAVTLGKKGVIAKFLGAHSIFRDLVDHYRGQGAKYDYQWEERWVREEGYFKLVPNVIEALCGKTDVSPGDIDHFVMPCLIRNVRENVAGKIGIPTEAVRDNLLAGCGETGTAHPLVMLVDALQDAQPGQKILVIGFGQGADALLFETTDRIRDLPPRKGIKGTLANGTVEKNYQKFLSFTDKVDIYWGMRAEAGNKTRLTAAYRDRKMFSALIGGKCKKCETVQFPPAHICVNPECRAKDSQEDYPLADSPAKIASYTVDWLAYSPNPPLVFGMIEFEEGAKFMMQITGFDPDEVEFGLPVEMVFRIKNFDRERNFRSYFWKAAPRSNSN
;
A
#
# COMPACT_ATOMS: atom_id res chain seq x y z
N GLY A 1 -6.03 -6.12 2.55
CA GLY A 1 -6.15 -6.61 1.17
C GLY A 1 -4.95 -6.15 0.38
N ALA A 2 -4.49 -6.93 -0.58
CA ALA A 2 -3.45 -6.55 -1.54
C ALA A 2 -3.74 -7.24 -2.86
N ASP A 3 -3.62 -6.52 -3.96
CA ASP A 3 -3.87 -7.05 -5.30
C ASP A 3 -2.93 -6.41 -6.32
N HIS A 4 -2.61 -7.17 -7.36
CA HIS A 4 -1.87 -6.71 -8.55
C HIS A 4 -2.50 -7.40 -9.75
N ARG A 5 -3.35 -6.67 -10.48
CA ARG A 5 -4.17 -7.25 -11.54
C ARG A 5 -3.57 -6.93 -12.89
N GLN A 6 -3.15 -7.97 -13.59
CA GLN A 6 -2.64 -7.80 -14.93
C GLN A 6 -3.77 -7.61 -15.94
N ALA A 7 -3.68 -6.56 -16.75
CA ALA A 7 -4.54 -6.32 -17.90
C ALA A 7 -3.83 -6.63 -19.24
N ARG A 8 -4.58 -6.84 -20.32
CA ARG A 8 -3.99 -6.94 -21.66
C ARG A 8 -3.60 -5.54 -22.15
N SER A 9 -2.50 -5.45 -22.90
CA SER A 9 -2.12 -4.18 -23.49
C SER A 9 -3.18 -3.66 -24.46
N ALA A 10 -3.42 -2.35 -24.42
CA ALA A 10 -4.49 -1.64 -25.11
C ALA A 10 -5.93 -2.04 -24.72
N SER A 11 -6.13 -2.69 -23.57
CA SER A 11 -7.47 -2.99 -23.06
C SER A 11 -7.99 -1.88 -22.14
N VAL A 12 -9.32 -1.77 -21.98
CA VAL A 12 -9.94 -0.82 -21.05
C VAL A 12 -9.45 -1.07 -19.62
N GLN A 13 -9.19 -2.31 -19.26
CA GLN A 13 -8.67 -2.69 -17.93
C GLN A 13 -7.25 -2.16 -17.71
N GLU A 14 -6.42 -2.02 -18.74
CA GLU A 14 -5.07 -1.43 -18.59
C GLU A 14 -5.16 0.06 -18.23
N LEU A 15 -6.22 0.74 -18.66
CA LEU A 15 -6.50 2.13 -18.28
C LEU A 15 -7.05 2.26 -16.86
N LEU A 16 -7.83 1.27 -16.39
CA LEU A 16 -8.60 1.37 -15.16
C LEU A 16 -7.97 0.68 -13.95
N PHE A 17 -7.16 -0.36 -14.17
CA PHE A 17 -6.59 -1.14 -13.07
C PHE A 17 -5.40 -0.42 -12.45
N GLY A 18 -5.31 -0.55 -11.14
CA GLY A 18 -4.16 -0.16 -10.35
C GLY A 18 -3.69 -1.30 -9.47
N ASP A 19 -2.51 -1.11 -8.88
CA ASP A 19 -1.93 -2.06 -7.93
C ASP A 19 -1.87 -1.40 -6.56
N GLY A 20 -2.32 -2.12 -5.53
CA GLY A 20 -2.44 -1.52 -4.23
C GLY A 20 -2.65 -2.50 -3.11
N ALA A 21 -2.42 -2.00 -1.91
CA ALA A 21 -2.67 -2.71 -0.68
C ALA A 21 -3.13 -1.75 0.40
N ALA A 22 -4.02 -2.24 1.25
CA ALA A 22 -4.42 -1.56 2.48
C ALA A 22 -4.46 -2.58 3.61
N ALA A 23 -3.99 -2.15 4.77
CA ALA A 23 -3.96 -2.94 5.99
C ALA A 23 -4.66 -2.19 7.12
N VAL A 24 -5.47 -2.91 7.88
CA VAL A 24 -6.17 -2.40 9.05
C VAL A 24 -5.90 -3.35 10.22
N THR A 25 -5.75 -2.80 11.43
CA THR A 25 -5.60 -3.58 12.66
C THR A 25 -6.93 -3.65 13.38
N LEU A 26 -7.34 -4.85 13.77
CA LEU A 26 -8.57 -5.08 14.52
C LEU A 26 -8.29 -5.10 16.01
N GLY A 27 -9.20 -4.55 16.81
CA GLY A 27 -9.07 -4.48 18.25
C GLY A 27 -10.42 -4.34 18.95
N LYS A 28 -10.42 -4.45 20.28
CA LYS A 28 -11.62 -4.29 21.12
C LYS A 28 -11.59 -3.03 21.98
N LYS A 29 -10.41 -2.43 22.19
CA LYS A 29 -10.19 -1.28 23.07
C LYS A 29 -9.43 -0.21 22.29
N GLY A 30 -9.76 1.06 22.53
CA GLY A 30 -9.10 2.19 21.87
C GLY A 30 -9.24 2.19 20.35
N VAL A 31 -10.34 1.66 19.81
CA VAL A 31 -10.57 1.59 18.36
C VAL A 31 -10.96 2.96 17.81
N ILE A 32 -10.45 3.30 16.64
CA ILE A 32 -10.75 4.56 15.92
C ILE A 32 -12.11 4.52 15.22
N ALA A 33 -12.58 3.31 14.92
CA ALA A 33 -13.86 3.05 14.29
C ALA A 33 -14.43 1.77 14.89
N LYS A 34 -15.64 1.88 15.45
CA LYS A 34 -16.41 0.79 16.02
C LYS A 34 -17.14 0.07 14.90
N PHE A 35 -16.98 -1.24 14.82
CA PHE A 35 -17.79 -2.07 13.93
C PHE A 35 -19.21 -2.19 14.48
N LEU A 36 -20.20 -1.77 13.69
CA LEU A 36 -21.61 -1.79 14.05
C LEU A 36 -22.31 -3.05 13.56
N GLY A 37 -21.92 -3.55 12.38
CA GLY A 37 -22.51 -4.76 11.82
C GLY A 37 -22.04 -5.03 10.39
N ALA A 38 -22.39 -6.22 9.91
CA ALA A 38 -22.18 -6.61 8.53
C ALA A 38 -23.35 -7.45 8.01
N HIS A 39 -23.51 -7.42 6.69
CA HIS A 39 -24.38 -8.35 5.99
C HIS A 39 -23.78 -8.73 4.65
N SER A 40 -24.05 -9.96 4.21
CA SER A 40 -23.50 -10.54 3.00
C SER A 40 -24.61 -11.25 2.24
N ILE A 41 -24.66 -11.05 0.93
CA ILE A 41 -25.54 -11.77 0.01
C ILE A 41 -24.64 -12.46 -1.01
N PHE A 42 -24.81 -13.77 -1.12
CA PHE A 42 -24.14 -14.58 -2.15
C PHE A 42 -25.07 -14.79 -3.35
N ARG A 43 -24.50 -14.73 -4.55
CA ARG A 43 -25.19 -15.04 -5.81
C ARG A 43 -24.22 -15.69 -6.78
N ASP A 44 -24.72 -16.65 -7.54
CA ASP A 44 -24.00 -17.23 -8.68
C ASP A 44 -23.99 -16.25 -9.87
N LEU A 45 -23.49 -15.05 -9.63
CA LEU A 45 -23.32 -13.97 -10.61
C LEU A 45 -21.82 -13.81 -10.85
N VAL A 46 -21.34 -14.28 -11.99
CA VAL A 46 -19.94 -14.13 -12.38
C VAL A 46 -19.78 -12.81 -13.14
N ASP A 47 -19.40 -11.75 -12.44
CA ASP A 47 -19.20 -10.42 -13.02
C ASP A 47 -17.92 -10.35 -13.86
N HIS A 48 -16.87 -11.01 -13.38
CA HIS A 48 -15.65 -11.28 -14.11
C HIS A 48 -15.00 -12.57 -13.57
N TYR A 49 -14.04 -13.13 -14.31
CA TYR A 49 -13.27 -14.28 -13.85
C TYR A 49 -11.90 -14.36 -14.49
N ARG A 50 -10.97 -15.00 -13.78
CA ARG A 50 -9.66 -15.39 -14.32
C ARG A 50 -9.50 -16.89 -14.27
N GLY A 51 -9.58 -17.52 -15.44
CA GLY A 51 -9.44 -18.98 -15.57
C GLY A 51 -8.09 -19.49 -15.05
N GLN A 52 -8.04 -20.77 -14.69
CA GLN A 52 -6.80 -21.40 -14.24
C GLN A 52 -5.71 -21.28 -15.31
N GLY A 53 -4.53 -20.79 -14.91
CA GLY A 53 -3.41 -20.54 -15.83
C GLY A 53 -3.57 -19.32 -16.73
N ALA A 54 -4.74 -18.65 -16.74
CA ALA A 54 -4.92 -17.43 -17.50
C ALA A 54 -4.12 -16.28 -16.85
N LYS A 55 -3.33 -15.60 -17.69
CA LYS A 55 -2.55 -14.42 -17.28
C LYS A 55 -3.44 -13.20 -16.99
N TYR A 56 -4.55 -13.08 -17.71
CA TYR A 56 -5.41 -11.89 -17.69
C TYR A 56 -6.84 -12.25 -17.27
N ASP A 57 -7.46 -11.29 -16.59
CA ASP A 57 -8.87 -11.33 -16.24
C ASP A 57 -9.79 -11.26 -17.47
N TYR A 58 -10.97 -11.82 -17.36
CA TYR A 58 -12.00 -11.79 -18.39
C TYR A 58 -13.28 -11.15 -17.82
N GLN A 59 -13.68 -10.02 -18.41
CA GLN A 59 -14.88 -9.28 -17.99
C GLN A 59 -16.05 -9.58 -18.93
N TRP A 60 -17.24 -9.67 -18.34
CA TRP A 60 -18.49 -9.82 -19.10
C TRP A 60 -19.12 -8.46 -19.45
N GLU A 61 -20.35 -8.48 -19.97
CA GLU A 61 -21.10 -7.27 -20.34
C GLU A 61 -21.37 -6.37 -19.13
N GLU A 62 -20.80 -5.16 -19.16
CA GLU A 62 -20.93 -4.14 -18.13
C GLU A 62 -22.40 -3.86 -17.75
N ARG A 63 -23.28 -3.79 -18.75
CA ARG A 63 -24.71 -3.54 -18.55
C ARG A 63 -25.36 -4.62 -17.67
N TRP A 64 -25.03 -5.88 -17.90
CA TRP A 64 -25.58 -6.99 -17.14
C TRP A 64 -25.06 -6.97 -15.69
N VAL A 65 -23.76 -6.73 -15.49
CA VAL A 65 -23.18 -6.58 -14.14
C VAL A 65 -23.82 -5.42 -13.38
N ARG A 66 -24.10 -4.30 -14.06
CA ARG A 66 -24.81 -3.16 -13.47
C ARG A 66 -26.25 -3.51 -13.07
N GLU A 67 -27.02 -4.08 -13.99
CA GLU A 67 -28.47 -4.30 -13.81
C GLU A 67 -28.76 -5.46 -12.86
N GLU A 68 -28.08 -6.61 -13.03
CA GLU A 68 -28.30 -7.81 -12.22
C GLU A 68 -27.46 -7.84 -10.95
N GLY A 69 -26.27 -7.23 -10.99
CA GLY A 69 -25.36 -7.12 -9.86
C GLY A 69 -25.68 -5.87 -9.03
N TYR A 70 -25.03 -4.74 -9.35
CA TYR A 70 -25.06 -3.55 -8.51
C TYR A 70 -26.48 -3.07 -8.15
N PHE A 71 -27.39 -2.95 -9.12
CA PHE A 71 -28.72 -2.36 -8.88
C PHE A 71 -29.72 -3.27 -8.16
N LYS A 72 -29.48 -4.59 -8.11
CA LYS A 72 -30.32 -5.55 -7.39
C LYS A 72 -29.68 -6.04 -6.10
N LEU A 73 -28.36 -6.24 -6.05
CA LEU A 73 -27.69 -6.84 -4.90
C LEU A 73 -27.28 -5.81 -3.85
N VAL A 74 -26.72 -4.67 -4.28
CA VAL A 74 -26.19 -3.68 -3.33
C VAL A 74 -27.28 -3.02 -2.50
N PRO A 75 -28.40 -2.53 -3.06
CA PRO A 75 -29.52 -2.02 -2.26
C PRO A 75 -30.01 -3.04 -1.23
N ASN A 76 -30.19 -4.30 -1.64
CA ASN A 76 -30.70 -5.34 -0.75
C ASN A 76 -29.76 -5.64 0.41
N VAL A 77 -28.43 -5.68 0.17
CA VAL A 77 -27.48 -5.95 1.27
C VAL A 77 -27.41 -4.77 2.24
N ILE A 78 -27.55 -3.53 1.75
CA ILE A 78 -27.57 -2.33 2.59
C ILE A 78 -28.85 -2.27 3.42
N GLU A 79 -30.02 -2.46 2.81
CA GLU A 79 -31.31 -2.48 3.51
C GLU A 79 -31.33 -3.55 4.61
N ALA A 80 -30.84 -4.76 4.32
CA ALA A 80 -30.77 -5.83 5.30
C ALA A 80 -29.73 -5.58 6.42
N LEU A 81 -28.68 -4.80 6.16
CA LEU A 81 -27.75 -4.33 7.21
C LEU A 81 -28.40 -3.24 8.08
N CYS A 82 -29.04 -2.25 7.46
CA CYS A 82 -29.85 -1.22 8.14
C CYS A 82 -31.04 -1.82 8.91
N GLY A 83 -31.55 -2.99 8.56
CA GLY A 83 -32.56 -3.69 9.37
C GLY A 83 -31.99 -4.34 10.64
N LYS A 84 -30.68 -4.59 10.69
CA LYS A 84 -29.96 -5.20 11.82
C LYS A 84 -29.23 -4.20 12.69
N THR A 85 -28.99 -3.01 12.16
CA THR A 85 -28.31 -1.91 12.81
C THR A 85 -29.32 -0.78 12.93
N ASP A 86 -29.40 -0.06 14.05
CA ASP A 86 -30.36 1.04 14.22
C ASP A 86 -29.90 2.30 13.45
N VAL A 87 -29.56 2.12 12.17
CA VAL A 87 -28.93 3.11 11.29
C VAL A 87 -29.69 3.11 9.97
N SER A 88 -30.19 4.28 9.59
CA SER A 88 -30.83 4.47 8.29
C SER A 88 -29.80 4.81 7.20
N PRO A 89 -30.10 4.59 5.91
CA PRO A 89 -29.24 5.03 4.81
C PRO A 89 -28.94 6.54 4.83
N GLY A 90 -29.87 7.36 5.32
CA GLY A 90 -29.70 8.80 5.47
C GLY A 90 -28.67 9.23 6.53
N ASP A 91 -28.33 8.32 7.45
CA ASP A 91 -27.35 8.56 8.52
C ASP A 91 -25.90 8.24 8.10
N ILE A 92 -25.68 7.83 6.85
CA ILE A 92 -24.36 7.47 6.33
C ILE A 92 -23.60 8.73 5.91
N ASP A 93 -22.48 9.00 6.57
CA ASP A 93 -21.59 10.13 6.27
C ASP A 93 -20.58 9.81 5.16
N HIS A 94 -20.14 8.56 5.05
CA HIS A 94 -19.18 8.11 4.03
C HIS A 94 -19.63 6.78 3.42
N PHE A 95 -20.05 6.82 2.16
CA PHE A 95 -20.40 5.66 1.35
C PHE A 95 -19.25 5.26 0.44
N VAL A 96 -18.62 4.14 0.80
CA VAL A 96 -17.49 3.53 0.10
C VAL A 96 -18.00 2.35 -0.72
N MET A 97 -18.04 2.50 -2.04
CA MET A 97 -18.37 1.41 -2.96
C MET A 97 -17.46 1.46 -4.19
N PRO A 98 -16.40 0.63 -4.23
CA PRO A 98 -15.67 0.35 -5.47
C PRO A 98 -16.60 0.03 -6.64
N CYS A 99 -16.51 0.79 -7.72
CA CYS A 99 -17.21 0.46 -8.95
C CYS A 99 -16.52 1.10 -10.16
N LEU A 100 -16.15 0.30 -11.16
CA LEU A 100 -15.57 0.78 -12.41
C LEU A 100 -16.61 1.46 -13.33
N ILE A 101 -17.89 1.18 -13.10
CA ILE A 101 -18.97 1.60 -13.98
C ILE A 101 -19.42 3.01 -13.60
N ARG A 102 -19.34 3.93 -14.57
CA ARG A 102 -19.67 5.34 -14.37
C ARG A 102 -21.10 5.51 -13.83
N ASN A 103 -21.25 6.42 -12.85
CA ASN A 103 -22.52 6.82 -12.22
C ASN A 103 -23.26 5.71 -11.43
N VAL A 104 -22.74 4.48 -11.34
CA VAL A 104 -23.45 3.39 -10.64
C VAL A 104 -23.53 3.65 -9.13
N ARG A 105 -22.49 4.26 -8.55
CA ARG A 105 -22.41 4.49 -7.10
C ARG A 105 -23.39 5.55 -6.64
N GLU A 106 -23.45 6.63 -7.41
CA GLU A 106 -24.35 7.75 -7.23
C GLU A 106 -25.81 7.29 -7.43
N ASN A 107 -26.07 6.45 -8.44
CA ASN A 107 -27.40 5.88 -8.68
C ASN A 107 -27.84 4.91 -7.56
N VAL A 108 -26.95 4.04 -7.08
CA VAL A 108 -27.26 3.16 -5.94
C VAL A 108 -27.56 4.00 -4.71
N ALA A 109 -26.69 4.96 -4.36
CA ALA A 109 -26.88 5.84 -3.21
C ALA A 109 -28.24 6.57 -3.26
N GLY A 110 -28.55 7.22 -4.39
CA GLY A 110 -29.81 7.94 -4.57
C GLY A 110 -31.05 7.05 -4.47
N LYS A 111 -30.98 5.80 -4.96
CA LYS A 111 -32.10 4.86 -4.91
C LYS A 111 -32.51 4.47 -3.48
N ILE A 112 -31.55 4.40 -2.56
CA ILE A 112 -31.79 3.99 -1.16
C ILE A 112 -31.71 5.15 -0.17
N GLY A 113 -31.57 6.40 -0.65
CA GLY A 113 -31.58 7.59 0.20
C GLY A 113 -30.28 7.87 0.95
N ILE A 114 -29.14 7.37 0.46
CA ILE A 114 -27.83 7.82 0.96
C ILE A 114 -27.56 9.24 0.42
N PRO A 115 -27.10 10.19 1.25
CA PRO A 115 -26.78 11.54 0.81
C PRO A 115 -25.72 11.55 -0.31
N THR A 116 -25.87 12.46 -1.29
CA THR A 116 -24.97 12.49 -2.45
C THR A 116 -23.54 12.87 -2.05
N GLU A 117 -23.41 13.74 -1.07
CA GLU A 117 -22.15 14.17 -0.44
C GLU A 117 -21.43 13.06 0.32
N ALA A 118 -22.14 12.00 0.73
CA ALA A 118 -21.54 10.85 1.40
C ALA A 118 -20.80 9.94 0.40
N VAL A 119 -21.15 9.98 -0.89
CA VAL A 119 -20.55 9.11 -1.92
C VAL A 119 -19.07 9.47 -2.11
N ARG A 120 -18.17 8.57 -1.72
CA ARG A 120 -16.72 8.82 -1.78
C ARG A 120 -16.16 8.69 -3.20
N ASP A 121 -15.07 9.40 -3.47
CA ASP A 121 -14.33 9.29 -4.74
C ASP A 121 -13.81 7.84 -4.94
N ASN A 122 -13.85 7.33 -6.17
CA ASN A 122 -13.44 5.94 -6.48
C ASN A 122 -11.93 5.77 -6.62
N LEU A 123 -11.16 6.86 -6.47
CA LEU A 123 -9.72 6.94 -6.61
C LEU A 123 -9.16 6.48 -7.98
N LEU A 124 -10.01 6.33 -9.00
CA LEU A 124 -9.59 5.81 -10.31
C LEU A 124 -8.54 6.67 -11.00
N ALA A 125 -8.63 7.99 -10.88
CA ALA A 125 -7.72 8.91 -11.58
C ALA A 125 -6.28 8.84 -11.05
N GLY A 126 -6.08 8.59 -9.75
CA GLY A 126 -4.75 8.58 -9.12
C GLY A 126 -4.24 7.20 -8.72
N CYS A 127 -5.14 6.29 -8.35
CA CYS A 127 -4.79 4.96 -7.83
C CYS A 127 -5.09 3.86 -8.85
N GLY A 128 -6.15 4.00 -9.65
CA GLY A 128 -6.77 2.90 -10.37
C GLY A 128 -7.49 1.94 -9.42
N GLU A 129 -8.16 0.92 -9.97
CA GLU A 129 -8.88 -0.06 -9.16
C GLU A 129 -7.93 -1.21 -8.76
N THR A 130 -7.75 -1.36 -7.45
CA THR A 130 -6.75 -2.22 -6.79
C THR A 130 -7.27 -3.61 -6.38
N GLY A 131 -8.19 -4.16 -7.15
CA GLY A 131 -8.86 -5.44 -6.94
C GLY A 131 -9.47 -5.59 -5.55
N THR A 132 -9.22 -6.74 -4.94
CA THR A 132 -9.72 -7.07 -3.60
C THR A 132 -9.27 -6.12 -2.49
N ALA A 133 -8.23 -5.31 -2.73
CA ALA A 133 -7.77 -4.30 -1.79
C ALA A 133 -8.59 -3.01 -1.86
N HIS A 134 -9.29 -2.73 -2.96
CA HIS A 134 -9.88 -1.43 -3.23
C HIS A 134 -10.92 -0.94 -2.22
N PRO A 135 -11.85 -1.79 -1.71
CA PRO A 135 -12.75 -1.36 -0.63
C PRO A 135 -11.99 -0.89 0.62
N LEU A 136 -10.87 -1.53 0.94
CA LEU A 136 -10.05 -1.16 2.09
C LEU A 136 -9.19 0.08 1.81
N VAL A 137 -8.71 0.27 0.59
CA VAL A 137 -8.03 1.50 0.16
C VAL A 137 -8.98 2.69 0.33
N MET A 138 -10.20 2.59 -0.20
CA MET A 138 -11.21 3.64 -0.06
C MET A 138 -11.68 3.84 1.39
N LEU A 139 -11.74 2.79 2.21
CA LEU A 139 -12.02 2.92 3.65
C LEU A 139 -10.92 3.72 4.36
N VAL A 140 -9.64 3.44 4.08
CA VAL A 140 -8.53 4.20 4.68
C VAL A 140 -8.57 5.65 4.22
N ASP A 141 -8.87 5.93 2.95
CA ASP A 141 -9.06 7.29 2.45
C ASP A 141 -10.22 8.01 3.18
N ALA A 142 -11.36 7.35 3.37
CA ALA A 142 -12.50 7.92 4.12
C ALA A 142 -12.15 8.22 5.59
N LEU A 143 -11.42 7.31 6.25
CA LEU A 143 -10.96 7.50 7.63
C LEU A 143 -10.02 8.69 7.80
N GLN A 144 -9.35 9.16 6.74
CA GLN A 144 -8.50 10.35 6.81
C GLN A 144 -9.29 11.66 6.90
N ASP A 145 -10.56 11.66 6.46
CA ASP A 145 -11.44 12.84 6.50
C ASP A 145 -12.50 12.75 7.59
N ALA A 146 -12.76 11.55 8.09
CA ALA A 146 -13.87 11.29 9.00
C ALA A 146 -13.68 11.98 10.37
N GLN A 147 -14.77 12.55 10.87
CA GLN A 147 -14.88 13.13 12.21
C GLN A 147 -15.48 12.11 13.19
N PRO A 148 -15.32 12.27 14.51
CA PRO A 148 -15.96 11.39 15.49
C PRO A 148 -17.48 11.31 15.32
N GLY A 149 -18.05 10.11 15.50
CA GLY A 149 -19.49 9.83 15.39
C GLY A 149 -20.00 9.63 13.97
N GLN A 150 -19.16 9.80 12.95
CA GLN A 150 -19.54 9.61 11.56
C GLN A 150 -19.61 8.13 11.17
N LYS A 151 -20.59 7.80 10.33
CA LYS A 151 -20.84 6.43 9.87
C LYS A 151 -20.23 6.19 8.51
N ILE A 152 -19.46 5.12 8.40
CA ILE A 152 -18.78 4.69 7.18
C ILE A 152 -19.38 3.35 6.75
N LEU A 153 -20.03 3.33 5.59
CA LEU A 153 -20.56 2.13 4.95
C LEU A 153 -19.62 1.69 3.83
N VAL A 154 -19.10 0.47 3.93
CA VAL A 154 -18.17 -0.10 2.96
C VAL A 154 -18.82 -1.28 2.24
N ILE A 155 -18.82 -1.24 0.92
CA ILE A 155 -19.34 -2.29 0.05
C ILE A 155 -18.19 -3.08 -0.58
N GLY A 156 -18.24 -4.40 -0.45
CA GLY A 156 -17.49 -5.34 -1.28
C GLY A 156 -18.43 -5.89 -2.36
N PHE A 157 -17.98 -5.93 -3.61
CA PHE A 157 -18.75 -6.50 -4.72
C PHE A 157 -17.93 -7.54 -5.47
N GLY A 158 -18.59 -8.60 -5.93
CA GLY A 158 -18.04 -9.69 -6.73
C GLY A 158 -19.16 -10.69 -7.07
N GLN A 159 -19.00 -11.96 -6.71
CA GLN A 159 -20.05 -12.99 -6.83
C GLN A 159 -21.12 -12.90 -5.73
N GLY A 160 -21.62 -11.69 -5.51
CA GLY A 160 -22.39 -11.29 -4.35
C GLY A 160 -22.06 -9.86 -3.93
N ALA A 161 -22.52 -9.49 -2.75
CA ALA A 161 -22.20 -8.22 -2.14
C ALA A 161 -22.06 -8.36 -0.62
N ASP A 162 -21.07 -7.66 -0.07
CA ASP A 162 -20.85 -7.50 1.35
C ASP A 162 -21.07 -6.03 1.73
N ALA A 163 -21.71 -5.79 2.86
CA ALA A 163 -21.83 -4.47 3.47
C ALA A 163 -21.24 -4.52 4.88
N LEU A 164 -20.32 -3.61 5.18
CA LEU A 164 -19.72 -3.42 6.50
C LEU A 164 -20.02 -2.00 6.98
N LEU A 165 -20.53 -1.87 8.20
CA LEU A 165 -20.84 -0.57 8.80
C LEU A 165 -19.94 -0.29 10.00
N PHE A 166 -19.35 0.90 10.01
CA PHE A 166 -18.51 1.41 11.07
C PHE A 166 -18.98 2.78 11.54
N GLU A 167 -18.71 3.09 12.81
CA GLU A 167 -18.89 4.43 13.39
C GLU A 167 -17.55 4.89 13.98
N THR A 168 -17.05 6.03 13.54
CA THR A 168 -15.80 6.59 14.05
C THR A 168 -15.94 7.02 15.51
N THR A 169 -14.88 6.88 16.28
CA THR A 169 -14.84 7.28 17.69
C THR A 169 -13.99 8.54 17.85
N ASP A 170 -14.00 9.15 19.04
CA ASP A 170 -13.12 10.29 19.36
C ASP A 170 -11.63 9.96 19.16
N ARG A 171 -11.25 8.68 19.26
CA ARG A 171 -9.87 8.21 19.09
C ARG A 171 -9.32 8.41 17.69
N ILE A 172 -10.16 8.69 16.69
CA ILE A 172 -9.69 9.02 15.35
C ILE A 172 -8.80 10.28 15.36
N ARG A 173 -9.02 11.20 16.30
CA ARG A 173 -8.20 12.41 16.51
C ARG A 173 -6.86 12.12 17.18
N ASP A 174 -6.74 11.00 17.88
CA ASP A 174 -5.53 10.59 18.59
C ASP A 174 -4.56 9.83 17.68
N LEU A 175 -4.94 9.57 16.41
CA LEU A 175 -4.08 8.84 15.50
C LEU A 175 -2.83 9.66 15.17
N PRO A 176 -1.62 9.06 15.32
CA PRO A 176 -0.40 9.70 14.84
C PRO A 176 -0.52 10.04 13.35
N PRO A 177 0.06 11.15 12.89
CA PRO A 177 0.12 11.48 11.47
C PRO A 177 0.69 10.31 10.66
N ARG A 178 0.04 10.00 9.55
CA ARG A 178 0.42 8.93 8.61
C ARG A 178 0.19 9.44 7.20
N LYS A 179 1.00 8.96 6.26
CA LYS A 179 0.79 9.28 4.83
C LYS A 179 -0.60 8.85 4.35
N GLY A 180 -1.07 7.69 4.81
CA GLY A 180 -2.33 7.10 4.35
C GLY A 180 -2.36 6.94 2.83
N ILE A 181 -3.56 6.93 2.24
CA ILE A 181 -3.75 6.89 0.79
C ILE A 181 -3.38 8.24 0.17
N LYS A 182 -3.89 9.34 0.73
CA LYS A 182 -3.67 10.70 0.17
C LYS A 182 -2.20 11.07 0.05
N GLY A 183 -1.42 10.89 1.11
CA GLY A 183 0.02 11.16 1.09
C GLY A 183 0.79 10.20 0.20
N THR A 184 0.34 8.94 0.07
CA THR A 184 0.96 7.99 -0.87
C THR A 184 0.74 8.41 -2.32
N LEU A 185 -0.47 8.85 -2.68
CA LEU A 185 -0.78 9.34 -4.01
C LEU A 185 -0.08 10.68 -4.32
N ALA A 186 -0.02 11.59 -3.34
CA ALA A 186 0.70 12.86 -3.48
C ALA A 186 2.21 12.68 -3.71
N ASN A 187 2.80 11.62 -3.15
CA ASN A 187 4.20 11.25 -3.36
C ASN A 187 4.44 10.40 -4.62
N GLY A 188 3.43 10.24 -5.48
CA GLY A 188 3.54 9.49 -6.73
C GLY A 188 4.41 10.23 -7.77
N THR A 189 5.03 9.46 -8.66
CA THR A 189 5.76 10.00 -9.82
C THR A 189 4.99 9.66 -11.09
N VAL A 190 4.71 10.67 -11.91
CA VAL A 190 4.01 10.48 -13.19
C VAL A 190 4.99 9.90 -14.21
N GLU A 191 4.71 8.68 -14.68
CA GLU A 191 5.42 8.08 -15.81
C GLU A 191 4.66 8.36 -17.11
N LYS A 192 5.32 9.03 -18.06
CA LYS A 192 4.73 9.39 -19.36
C LYS A 192 5.18 8.47 -20.49
N ASN A 193 6.18 7.62 -20.24
CA ASN A 193 6.70 6.68 -21.21
C ASN A 193 5.98 5.34 -21.09
N TYR A 194 5.06 5.09 -22.02
CA TYR A 194 4.31 3.84 -22.08
C TYR A 194 5.20 2.60 -22.26
N GLN A 195 6.31 2.68 -23.02
CA GLN A 195 7.26 1.56 -23.16
C GLN A 195 7.92 1.21 -21.82
N LYS A 196 8.23 2.24 -21.02
CA LYS A 196 8.76 2.05 -19.66
C LYS A 196 7.70 1.44 -18.73
N PHE A 197 6.44 1.87 -18.82
CA PHE A 197 5.34 1.20 -18.12
C PHE A 197 5.22 -0.30 -18.49
N LEU A 198 5.29 -0.64 -19.78
CA LEU A 198 5.27 -2.03 -20.25
C LEU A 198 6.45 -2.86 -19.71
N SER A 199 7.63 -2.22 -19.54
CA SER A 199 8.80 -2.85 -18.93
C SER A 199 8.59 -3.22 -17.46
N PHE A 200 7.90 -2.35 -16.70
CA PHE A 200 7.66 -2.53 -15.27
C PHE A 200 6.54 -3.54 -14.98
N THR A 201 5.65 -3.73 -15.94
CA THR A 201 4.49 -4.64 -15.84
C THR A 201 4.74 -6.00 -16.51
N ASP A 202 6.00 -6.31 -16.87
CA ASP A 202 6.43 -7.55 -17.54
C ASP A 202 5.55 -7.90 -18.78
N LYS A 203 5.25 -6.87 -19.60
CA LYS A 203 4.47 -7.00 -20.85
C LYS A 203 5.34 -7.17 -22.08
N VAL A 204 6.56 -6.66 -22.02
CA VAL A 204 7.57 -6.79 -23.06
C VAL A 204 8.72 -7.63 -22.52
N ASP A 205 9.25 -8.49 -23.38
CA ASP A 205 10.46 -9.23 -23.06
C ASP A 205 11.68 -8.33 -23.27
N ILE A 206 12.43 -8.09 -22.20
CA ILE A 206 13.53 -7.14 -22.18
C ILE A 206 14.82 -7.87 -21.86
N TYR A 207 15.81 -7.68 -22.73
CA TYR A 207 17.18 -8.00 -22.41
C TYR A 207 17.78 -6.93 -21.50
N TRP A 208 17.94 -7.24 -20.21
CA TRP A 208 18.43 -6.31 -19.20
C TRP A 208 19.97 -6.16 -19.17
N GLY A 209 20.69 -6.82 -20.08
CA GLY A 209 22.15 -6.75 -20.17
C GLY A 209 22.90 -7.64 -19.17
N MET A 210 24.20 -7.83 -19.42
CA MET A 210 25.07 -8.75 -18.65
C MET A 210 25.08 -8.48 -17.13
N ARG A 211 24.85 -7.24 -16.69
CA ARG A 211 24.87 -6.87 -15.27
C ARG A 211 23.59 -7.28 -14.53
N ALA A 212 22.52 -7.58 -15.26
CA ALA A 212 21.29 -8.14 -14.70
C ALA A 212 21.37 -9.66 -14.51
N GLU A 213 22.38 -10.32 -15.10
CA GLU A 213 22.58 -11.77 -15.06
C GLU A 213 23.21 -12.25 -13.73
N ALA A 214 23.59 -11.32 -12.85
CA ALA A 214 24.17 -11.65 -11.55
C ALA A 214 23.21 -12.52 -10.71
N GLY A 215 23.70 -13.66 -10.24
CA GLY A 215 22.95 -14.61 -9.43
C GLY A 215 22.45 -14.00 -8.13
N ASN A 216 21.14 -13.87 -8.01
CA ASN A 216 20.48 -13.06 -6.99
C ASN A 216 19.62 -13.90 -6.02
N LYS A 217 19.98 -15.17 -5.86
CA LYS A 217 19.25 -16.15 -5.03
C LYS A 217 19.25 -15.73 -3.56
N THR A 218 18.06 -15.48 -3.02
CA THR A 218 17.90 -15.14 -1.61
C THR A 218 18.16 -16.34 -0.72
N ARG A 219 19.02 -16.16 0.30
CA ARG A 219 19.30 -17.19 1.33
C ARG A 219 18.17 -17.19 2.36
N LEU A 220 17.10 -17.95 2.11
CA LEU A 220 15.87 -17.92 2.91
C LEU A 220 16.08 -18.20 4.42
N THR A 221 17.01 -19.09 4.76
CA THR A 221 17.32 -19.40 6.18
C THR A 221 18.04 -18.25 6.88
N ALA A 222 18.88 -17.48 6.18
CA ALA A 222 19.45 -16.25 6.72
C ALA A 222 18.38 -15.17 6.85
N ALA A 223 17.52 -15.02 5.84
CA ALA A 223 16.41 -14.06 5.87
C ALA A 223 15.46 -14.30 7.06
N TYR A 224 15.17 -15.56 7.42
CA TYR A 224 14.35 -15.88 8.59
C TYR A 224 15.04 -15.53 9.93
N ARG A 225 16.33 -15.87 10.07
CA ARG A 225 17.10 -15.57 11.29
C ARG A 225 17.19 -14.06 11.51
N ASP A 226 17.46 -13.31 10.45
CA ASP A 226 17.68 -11.87 10.49
C ASP A 226 16.41 -11.08 10.10
N ARG A 227 15.21 -11.68 10.19
CA ARG A 227 13.94 -11.07 9.75
C ARG A 227 13.62 -9.74 10.42
N LYS A 228 14.08 -9.55 11.66
CA LYS A 228 13.96 -8.28 12.40
C LYS A 228 14.71 -7.16 11.68
N MET A 229 15.92 -7.46 11.21
CA MET A 229 16.74 -6.54 10.43
C MET A 229 16.14 -6.30 9.03
N PHE A 230 15.73 -7.36 8.33
CA PHE A 230 15.26 -7.25 6.95
C PHE A 230 13.86 -6.66 6.79
N SER A 231 12.89 -7.14 7.56
CA SER A 231 11.48 -6.77 7.40
C SER A 231 11.06 -5.57 8.25
N ALA A 232 11.68 -5.38 9.42
CA ALA A 232 11.27 -4.35 10.38
C ALA A 232 12.30 -3.23 10.61
N LEU A 233 13.47 -3.30 9.94
CA LEU A 233 14.59 -2.37 10.13
C LEU A 233 14.98 -2.21 11.62
N ILE A 234 15.02 -3.32 12.34
CA ILE A 234 15.42 -3.33 13.75
C ILE A 234 16.96 -3.40 13.83
N GLY A 235 17.54 -2.34 14.41
CA GLY A 235 18.93 -2.26 14.83
C GLY A 235 19.12 -2.66 16.29
N GLY A 236 20.25 -2.23 16.86
CA GLY A 236 20.55 -2.41 18.27
C GLY A 236 20.80 -1.06 18.97
N LYS A 237 20.27 -0.87 20.18
CA LYS A 237 20.66 0.19 21.11
C LYS A 237 21.46 -0.42 22.25
N CYS A 238 22.62 0.14 22.57
CA CYS A 238 23.44 -0.36 23.67
C CYS A 238 22.87 0.08 25.04
N LYS A 239 22.56 -0.86 25.93
CA LYS A 239 22.07 -0.57 27.29
C LYS A 239 23.06 0.20 28.19
N LYS A 240 24.36 0.23 27.83
CA LYS A 240 25.41 0.87 28.66
C LYS A 240 25.74 2.30 28.24
N CYS A 241 25.79 2.57 26.94
CA CYS A 241 26.21 3.86 26.40
C CYS A 241 25.20 4.46 25.42
N GLU A 242 24.02 3.84 25.28
CA GLU A 242 22.91 4.26 24.43
C GLU A 242 23.22 4.37 22.93
N THR A 243 24.42 4.00 22.49
CA THR A 243 24.80 4.00 21.07
C THR A 243 23.88 3.10 20.27
N VAL A 244 23.21 3.68 19.27
CA VAL A 244 22.39 2.97 18.30
C VAL A 244 23.24 2.56 17.10
N GLN A 245 23.06 1.33 16.63
CA GLN A 245 23.82 0.77 15.51
C GLN A 245 22.97 -0.13 14.63
N PHE A 246 23.34 -0.19 13.36
CA PHE A 246 22.77 -1.10 12.39
C PHE A 246 23.89 -1.63 11.46
N PRO A 247 23.97 -2.94 11.18
CA PRO A 247 23.23 -4.04 11.79
C PRO A 247 23.45 -4.21 13.31
N PRO A 248 22.52 -4.88 14.02
CA PRO A 248 22.78 -5.30 15.39
C PRO A 248 23.96 -6.28 15.44
N ALA A 249 24.83 -6.14 16.44
CA ALA A 249 26.00 -7.01 16.63
C ALA A 249 26.22 -7.34 18.11
N HIS A 250 26.95 -8.41 18.40
CA HIS A 250 27.28 -8.82 19.77
C HIS A 250 28.16 -7.82 20.53
N ILE A 251 28.86 -6.91 19.82
CA ILE A 251 29.76 -5.93 20.42
C ILE A 251 29.26 -4.54 20.04
N CYS A 252 29.17 -3.65 21.03
CA CYS A 252 28.88 -2.25 20.80
C CYS A 252 29.96 -1.60 19.92
N VAL A 253 29.54 -0.92 18.84
CA VAL A 253 30.44 -0.24 17.90
C VAL A 253 31.14 0.98 18.49
N ASN A 254 30.64 1.53 19.61
CA ASN A 254 31.27 2.66 20.28
C ASN A 254 32.66 2.23 20.82
N PRO A 255 33.76 2.83 20.34
CA PRO A 255 35.13 2.46 20.74
C PRO A 255 35.39 2.58 22.24
N GLU A 256 34.69 3.48 22.93
CA GLU A 256 34.85 3.73 24.37
C GLU A 256 34.05 2.72 25.22
N CYS A 257 33.04 2.05 24.64
CA CYS A 257 32.19 1.12 25.37
C CYS A 257 32.57 -0.35 25.10
N ARG A 258 32.50 -0.78 23.83
CA ARG A 258 32.77 -2.17 23.39
C ARG A 258 32.10 -3.27 24.23
N ALA A 259 30.99 -2.95 24.88
CA ALA A 259 30.26 -3.90 25.70
C ALA A 259 29.76 -5.06 24.85
N LYS A 260 29.89 -6.28 25.41
CA LYS A 260 29.38 -7.51 24.80
C LYS A 260 27.92 -7.73 25.21
N ASP A 261 27.12 -8.22 24.26
CA ASP A 261 25.72 -8.64 24.43
C ASP A 261 24.84 -7.59 25.13
N SER A 262 25.13 -6.31 24.87
CA SER A 262 24.44 -5.17 25.48
C SER A 262 23.36 -4.55 24.61
N GLN A 263 23.14 -5.08 23.41
CA GLN A 263 22.20 -4.52 22.43
C GLN A 263 20.77 -4.95 22.75
N GLU A 264 19.85 -4.00 22.75
CA GLU A 264 18.41 -4.23 22.70
C GLU A 264 17.83 -3.81 21.36
N ASP A 265 16.75 -4.46 20.94
CA ASP A 265 16.07 -4.14 19.67
C ASP A 265 15.68 -2.66 19.64
N TYR A 266 16.12 -1.96 18.60
CA TYR A 266 15.78 -0.56 18.38
C TYR A 266 15.21 -0.36 16.97
N PRO A 267 13.94 0.06 16.82
CA PRO A 267 13.34 0.27 15.51
C PRO A 267 13.89 1.54 14.85
N LEU A 268 14.35 1.43 13.60
CA LEU A 268 14.85 2.56 12.81
C LEU A 268 13.94 2.95 11.64
N ALA A 269 12.83 2.22 11.43
CA ALA A 269 11.94 2.42 10.28
C ALA A 269 11.33 3.84 10.23
N ASP A 270 10.98 4.39 11.40
CA ASP A 270 10.36 5.71 11.52
C ASP A 270 11.37 6.78 12.00
N SER A 271 12.66 6.40 12.15
CA SER A 271 13.71 7.31 12.59
C SER A 271 14.06 8.31 11.49
N PRO A 272 14.16 9.62 11.80
CA PRO A 272 14.64 10.61 10.85
C PRO A 272 16.07 10.28 10.42
N ALA A 273 16.37 10.50 9.14
CA ALA A 273 17.69 10.23 8.59
C ALA A 273 18.05 11.24 7.50
N LYS A 274 19.33 11.25 7.13
CA LYS A 274 19.87 12.09 6.06
C LYS A 274 20.90 11.36 5.20
N ILE A 275 21.11 11.86 4.00
CA ILE A 275 22.14 11.34 3.09
C ILE A 275 23.52 11.80 3.57
N ALA A 276 24.37 10.85 3.99
CA ALA A 276 25.74 11.13 4.42
C ALA A 276 26.75 11.02 3.26
N SER A 277 26.49 10.12 2.30
CA SER A 277 27.18 10.07 1.01
C SER A 277 26.31 9.33 0.00
N TYR A 278 26.52 9.58 -1.30
CA TYR A 278 25.79 8.91 -2.36
C TYR A 278 26.66 8.70 -3.60
N THR A 279 26.23 7.75 -4.42
CA THR A 279 26.77 7.45 -5.75
C THR A 279 25.60 7.30 -6.70
N VAL A 280 25.69 7.94 -7.87
CA VAL A 280 24.77 7.75 -9.00
C VAL A 280 25.48 6.86 -10.02
N ASP A 281 25.05 5.60 -10.12
CA ASP A 281 25.67 4.59 -10.99
C ASP A 281 24.79 4.29 -12.20
N TRP A 282 25.25 4.71 -13.38
CA TRP A 282 24.60 4.48 -14.67
C TRP A 282 24.96 3.12 -15.30
N LEU A 283 25.96 2.42 -14.75
CA LEU A 283 26.44 1.15 -15.26
C LEU A 283 25.77 -0.02 -14.56
N ALA A 284 25.57 0.07 -13.24
CA ALA A 284 24.92 -0.97 -12.45
C ALA A 284 23.48 -1.21 -12.89
N TYR A 285 23.04 -2.47 -12.77
CA TYR A 285 21.67 -2.84 -13.08
C TYR A 285 20.68 -2.19 -12.10
N SER A 286 19.69 -1.49 -12.65
CA SER A 286 18.47 -1.05 -11.98
C SER A 286 17.31 -1.18 -12.97
N PRO A 287 16.12 -1.65 -12.54
CA PRO A 287 14.93 -1.61 -13.40
C PRO A 287 14.60 -0.20 -13.89
N ASN A 288 14.90 0.82 -13.07
CA ASN A 288 14.78 2.23 -13.41
C ASN A 288 16.16 2.89 -13.24
N PRO A 289 17.03 2.89 -14.27
CA PRO A 289 18.34 3.52 -14.22
C PRO A 289 18.23 5.04 -13.98
N PRO A 290 19.21 5.65 -13.29
CA PRO A 290 20.40 5.05 -12.70
C PRO A 290 20.14 4.35 -11.36
N LEU A 291 21.09 3.53 -10.92
CA LEU A 291 21.09 3.01 -9.55
C LEU A 291 21.67 4.09 -8.61
N VAL A 292 20.86 4.61 -7.71
CA VAL A 292 21.33 5.52 -6.65
C VAL A 292 21.43 4.77 -5.33
N PHE A 293 22.60 4.84 -4.69
CA PHE A 293 22.82 4.24 -3.37
C PHE A 293 23.84 5.07 -2.59
N GLY A 294 23.82 4.92 -1.26
CA GLY A 294 24.60 5.80 -0.41
C GLY A 294 24.61 5.37 1.05
N MET A 295 25.44 6.05 1.83
CA MET A 295 25.43 5.95 3.28
C MET A 295 24.34 6.86 3.83
N ILE A 296 23.42 6.29 4.60
CA ILE A 296 22.38 7.03 5.30
C ILE A 296 22.71 7.08 6.78
N GLU A 297 22.64 8.28 7.35
CA GLU A 297 22.89 8.56 8.75
C GLU A 297 21.55 8.86 9.43
N PHE A 298 21.17 8.02 10.39
CA PHE A 298 20.02 8.24 11.26
C PHE A 298 20.38 9.26 12.34
N GLU A 299 19.41 10.05 12.82
CA GLU A 299 19.64 11.03 13.89
C GLU A 299 20.21 10.39 15.18
N GLU A 300 19.86 9.13 15.44
CA GLU A 300 20.38 8.36 16.57
C GLU A 300 21.82 7.85 16.39
N GLY A 301 22.45 8.17 15.26
CA GLY A 301 23.87 7.90 14.97
C GLY A 301 24.15 6.61 14.21
N ALA A 302 23.15 5.74 14.02
CA ALA A 302 23.31 4.56 13.17
C ALA A 302 23.61 4.98 11.71
N LYS A 303 24.49 4.23 11.05
CA LYS A 303 24.85 4.45 9.65
C LYS A 303 24.68 3.17 8.86
N PHE A 304 24.03 3.27 7.71
CA PHE A 304 23.81 2.10 6.88
C PHE A 304 23.80 2.44 5.39
N MET A 305 24.45 1.58 4.60
CA MET A 305 24.46 1.72 3.16
C MET A 305 23.17 1.15 2.56
N MET A 306 22.41 1.98 1.85
CA MET A 306 21.15 1.57 1.24
C MET A 306 20.94 2.20 -0.13
N GLN A 307 19.98 1.65 -0.88
CA GLN A 307 19.52 2.28 -2.11
C GLN A 307 18.68 3.51 -1.76
N ILE A 308 18.82 4.54 -2.60
CA ILE A 308 18.03 5.77 -2.55
C ILE A 308 17.03 5.71 -3.72
N THR A 309 15.80 6.14 -3.49
CA THR A 309 14.70 6.06 -4.47
C THR A 309 13.82 7.30 -4.36
N GLY A 310 13.05 7.61 -5.40
CA GLY A 310 12.06 8.70 -5.36
C GLY A 310 12.64 10.11 -5.51
N PHE A 311 13.93 10.23 -5.82
CA PHE A 311 14.55 11.47 -6.28
C PHE A 311 14.72 11.43 -7.80
N ASP A 312 14.68 12.60 -8.44
CA ASP A 312 15.43 12.76 -9.68
C ASP A 312 16.93 12.58 -9.36
N PRO A 313 17.70 11.76 -10.11
CA PRO A 313 19.12 11.57 -9.87
C PRO A 313 19.92 12.87 -9.74
N ASP A 314 19.49 13.94 -10.41
CA ASP A 314 20.16 15.24 -10.39
C ASP A 314 19.83 16.08 -9.13
N GLU A 315 18.80 15.69 -8.37
CA GLU A 315 18.35 16.37 -7.14
C GLU A 315 18.93 15.75 -5.86
N VAL A 316 19.72 14.68 -5.97
CA VAL A 316 20.29 14.01 -4.80
C VAL A 316 21.52 14.76 -4.31
N GLU A 317 21.48 15.26 -3.07
CA GLU A 317 22.55 16.03 -2.44
C GLU A 317 22.90 15.51 -1.04
N PHE A 318 24.08 15.91 -0.56
CA PHE A 318 24.53 15.65 0.80
C PHE A 318 23.63 16.36 1.83
N GLY A 319 23.30 15.67 2.92
CA GLY A 319 22.53 16.22 4.02
C GLY A 319 21.02 16.27 3.79
N LEU A 320 20.51 15.89 2.62
CA LEU A 320 19.08 15.87 2.35
C LEU A 320 18.34 14.94 3.34
N PRO A 321 17.22 15.41 3.93
CA PRO A 321 16.42 14.59 4.82
C PRO A 321 15.71 13.49 4.04
N VAL A 322 15.79 12.29 4.55
CA VAL A 322 15.18 11.09 3.98
C VAL A 322 14.37 10.34 5.01
N GLU A 323 13.50 9.48 4.50
CA GLU A 323 12.69 8.55 5.28
C GLU A 323 12.81 7.13 4.71
N MET A 324 12.53 6.14 5.54
CA MET A 324 12.67 4.74 5.15
C MET A 324 11.40 4.24 4.49
N VAL A 325 11.52 3.70 3.28
CA VAL A 325 10.42 3.09 2.53
C VAL A 325 10.70 1.62 2.25
N PHE A 326 9.74 0.75 2.58
CA PHE A 326 9.84 -0.67 2.29
C PHE A 326 9.51 -0.94 0.82
N ARG A 327 10.46 -1.50 0.06
CA ARG A 327 10.35 -1.66 -1.41
C ARG A 327 10.97 -2.97 -1.88
N ILE A 328 10.68 -3.35 -3.12
CA ILE A 328 11.37 -4.46 -3.78
C ILE A 328 12.85 -4.10 -3.90
N LYS A 329 13.71 -4.92 -3.29
CA LYS A 329 15.16 -4.80 -3.36
C LYS A 329 15.71 -5.53 -4.57
N ASN A 330 15.16 -6.71 -4.84
CA ASN A 330 15.63 -7.58 -5.90
C ASN A 330 14.54 -8.60 -6.29
N PHE A 331 14.52 -9.00 -7.56
CA PHE A 331 13.63 -10.00 -8.13
C PHE A 331 14.46 -11.11 -8.79
N ASP A 332 14.46 -12.30 -8.20
CA ASP A 332 15.04 -13.52 -8.79
C ASP A 332 14.08 -14.03 -9.87
N ARG A 333 14.36 -13.70 -11.14
CA ARG A 333 13.52 -14.08 -12.29
C ARG A 333 13.53 -15.59 -12.55
N GLU A 334 14.63 -16.29 -12.26
CA GLU A 334 14.71 -17.75 -12.46
C GLU A 334 13.75 -18.50 -11.53
N ARG A 335 13.60 -18.01 -10.30
CA ARG A 335 12.78 -18.66 -9.25
C ARG A 335 11.49 -17.92 -8.95
N ASN A 336 11.24 -16.81 -9.66
CA ASN A 336 10.10 -15.92 -9.47
C ASN A 336 9.94 -15.44 -8.01
N PHE A 337 11.05 -15.04 -7.37
CA PHE A 337 11.06 -14.62 -5.96
C PHE A 337 11.40 -13.14 -5.79
N ARG A 338 10.50 -12.37 -5.17
CA ARG A 338 10.74 -10.96 -4.82
C ARG A 338 11.23 -10.85 -3.39
N SER A 339 12.41 -10.23 -3.23
CA SER A 339 12.96 -9.85 -1.93
C SER A 339 12.70 -8.36 -1.69
N TYR A 340 12.28 -8.04 -0.47
CA TYR A 340 12.00 -6.68 -0.05
C TYR A 340 13.02 -6.22 0.97
N PHE A 341 13.31 -4.93 0.95
CA PHE A 341 14.16 -4.29 1.93
C PHE A 341 13.86 -2.78 1.98
N TRP A 342 14.37 -2.11 3.00
CA TRP A 342 14.21 -0.69 3.17
C TRP A 342 15.14 0.09 2.22
N LYS A 343 14.62 1.19 1.68
CA LYS A 343 15.34 2.18 0.85
C LYS A 343 15.12 3.57 1.47
N ALA A 344 16.04 4.49 1.22
CA ALA A 344 15.85 5.89 1.55
C ALA A 344 15.05 6.59 0.45
N ALA A 345 14.05 7.39 0.82
CA ALA A 345 13.28 8.23 -0.08
C ALA A 345 13.25 9.68 0.44
N PRO A 346 12.97 10.70 -0.40
CA PRO A 346 12.81 12.06 0.09
C PRO A 346 11.77 12.09 1.19
N ARG A 347 12.08 12.79 2.29
CA ARG A 347 11.11 12.97 3.36
C ARG A 347 9.92 13.77 2.82
N SER A 348 8.77 13.13 2.67
CA SER A 348 7.56 13.86 2.28
C SER A 348 7.22 14.89 3.35
N ASN A 349 6.93 16.14 2.96
CA ASN A 349 6.34 17.13 3.86
C ASN A 349 4.97 16.59 4.30
N SER A 350 4.91 15.95 5.46
CA SER A 350 3.66 15.62 6.11
C SER A 350 3.02 16.94 6.58
N ASN A 351 2.09 17.47 5.80
CA ASN A 351 1.08 18.39 6.32
C ASN A 351 0.04 17.61 7.10
#